data_AF-A0A9P7A272-F1
#
_entry.id   AF-A0A9P7A272-F1
#
_cell.length_a   1.000
_cell.length_b   1.000
_cell.length_c   1.000
_cell.angle_alpha   90.00
_cell.angle_beta   90.00
_cell.angle_gamma   90.00
#
_symmetry.space_group_name_H-M   'P 1'
#
loop_
_entity.id
_entity.type
_entity.pdbx_description
1 polymer ?
#
loop_
_entity_poly.entity_id
_entity_poly.type
_entity_poly.pdbx_seq_one_letter_code
_entity_poly.pdbx_strand_id
1 'polypeptide(L)'
;MDHVVKWKAIRDQAIIATGTTVYIPQSIYQPYTEADRVRYIGKADLKEPIIFKAAHPDQWGIALDDILKAKMKDLLDKDDNMFEDCGLSVSIRLQWPGYRSWTRQIPTMNFKSPKGPITRAKLALNIANCVKRFIEDKEKERMEMEADRRWRVGARNIRMEDLILVSLHNISKGSWQPQLRLRTPLNEIQLRRSQAQAPYFITY
;
A
#
# COMPACT_ATOMS: atom_id res chain seq x y z
N MET A 1 2.29 -12.37 17.84
CA MET A 1 1.70 -12.93 16.60
C MET A 1 2.73 -12.79 15.49
N ASP A 2 3.08 -13.89 14.83
CA ASP A 2 4.18 -13.97 13.84
C ASP A 2 4.05 -12.93 12.70
N HIS A 3 2.85 -12.76 12.14
CA HIS A 3 2.63 -11.78 11.05
C HIS A 3 2.92 -10.32 11.43
N VAL A 4 2.79 -9.94 12.72
CA VAL A 4 3.14 -8.59 13.22
C VAL A 4 4.65 -8.42 13.30
N VAL A 5 5.38 -9.47 13.69
CA VAL A 5 6.84 -9.46 13.72
C VAL A 5 7.37 -9.30 12.29
N LYS A 6 6.83 -10.08 11.35
CA LYS A 6 7.15 -9.99 9.91
C LYS A 6 6.87 -8.60 9.33
N TRP A 7 5.76 -7.95 9.72
CA TRP A 7 5.47 -6.56 9.33
C TRP A 7 6.57 -5.57 9.73
N LYS A 8 7.09 -5.71 10.96
CA LYS A 8 8.16 -4.84 11.46
C LYS A 8 9.49 -5.17 10.80
N ALA A 9 9.84 -6.45 10.72
CA ALA A 9 11.10 -6.93 10.17
C ALA A 9 11.38 -6.43 8.73
N ILE A 10 10.35 -6.38 7.88
CA ILE A 10 10.50 -5.87 6.51
C ILE A 10 10.99 -4.41 6.48
N ARG A 11 10.56 -3.58 7.43
CA ARG A 11 11.00 -2.17 7.50
C ARG A 11 12.49 -2.06 7.81
N ASP A 12 12.97 -2.93 8.68
CA ASP A 12 14.35 -2.90 9.17
C ASP A 12 15.33 -3.56 8.17
N GLN A 13 14.83 -4.44 7.31
CA GLN A 13 15.63 -5.21 6.35
C GLN A 13 15.57 -4.67 4.91
N ALA A 14 14.67 -3.74 4.62
CA ALA A 14 14.47 -3.25 3.26
C ALA A 14 15.73 -2.59 2.70
N ILE A 15 16.19 -3.09 1.55
CA ILE A 15 17.23 -2.43 0.75
C ILE A 15 16.59 -1.20 0.09
N ILE A 16 17.08 0.00 0.39
CA ILE A 16 16.49 1.26 -0.09
C ILE A 16 17.54 2.05 -0.86
N ALA A 17 17.40 2.09 -2.18
CA ALA A 17 18.29 2.86 -3.05
C ALA A 17 17.66 4.18 -3.53
N THR A 18 16.32 4.27 -3.59
CA THR A 18 15.58 5.48 -4.02
C THR A 18 14.46 5.83 -3.05
N GLY A 19 14.04 7.10 -3.04
CA GLY A 19 12.98 7.60 -2.16
C GLY A 19 13.44 7.72 -0.70
N THR A 20 12.51 7.59 0.24
CA THR A 20 12.81 7.74 1.68
C THR A 20 12.71 6.41 2.42
N THR A 21 13.23 6.38 3.65
CA THR A 21 13.05 5.30 4.64
C THR A 21 11.76 5.46 5.45
N VAL A 22 10.95 6.47 5.17
CA VAL A 22 9.76 6.81 5.95
C VAL A 22 8.57 5.97 5.48
N TYR A 23 8.21 4.97 6.27
CA TYR A 23 7.00 4.18 6.06
C TYR A 23 5.74 4.90 6.51
N ILE A 24 4.63 4.68 5.80
CA ILE A 24 3.31 5.13 6.27
C ILE A 24 3.00 4.37 7.57
N PRO A 25 2.68 5.06 8.69
CA PRO A 25 2.48 4.45 9.99
C PRO A 25 1.08 3.83 10.10
N GLN A 26 0.79 2.86 9.23
CA GLN A 26 -0.46 2.12 9.26
C GLN A 26 -0.52 1.21 10.49
N SER A 27 -1.65 1.21 11.19
CA SER A 27 -1.95 0.16 12.16
C SER A 27 -2.19 -1.17 11.44
N ILE A 28 -1.95 -2.31 12.08
CA ILE A 28 -2.23 -3.62 11.48
C ILE A 28 -3.68 -3.96 11.78
N TYR A 29 -4.49 -4.21 10.75
CA TYR A 29 -5.88 -4.63 10.96
C TYR A 29 -5.94 -5.93 11.76
N GLN A 30 -6.90 -5.98 12.68
CA GLN A 30 -7.28 -7.19 13.40
C GLN A 30 -8.80 -7.36 13.35
N PRO A 31 -9.31 -8.60 13.29
CA PRO A 31 -10.71 -8.87 13.52
C PRO A 31 -11.18 -8.34 14.89
N TYR A 32 -12.42 -7.86 14.94
CA TYR A 32 -12.94 -7.13 16.09
C TYR A 32 -13.18 -8.03 17.31
N THR A 33 -13.70 -9.24 17.09
CA THR A 33 -14.02 -10.17 18.18
C THR A 33 -12.87 -11.12 18.47
N GLU A 34 -12.80 -11.63 19.70
CA GLU A 34 -11.79 -12.63 20.07
C GLU A 34 -11.98 -13.93 19.29
N ALA A 35 -13.24 -14.37 19.13
CA ALA A 35 -13.57 -15.55 18.34
C ALA A 35 -13.08 -15.43 16.88
N ASP A 36 -13.23 -14.25 16.27
CA ASP A 36 -12.74 -13.99 14.92
C ASP A 36 -11.21 -13.93 14.86
N ARG A 37 -10.54 -13.38 15.88
CA ARG A 37 -9.07 -13.41 15.96
C ARG A 37 -8.55 -14.84 16.03
N VAL A 38 -9.16 -15.69 16.86
CA VAL A 38 -8.82 -17.12 16.91
C VAL A 38 -9.04 -17.78 15.55
N ARG A 39 -10.19 -17.53 14.90
CA ARG A 39 -10.55 -18.18 13.63
C ARG A 39 -9.71 -17.73 12.44
N TYR A 40 -9.48 -16.44 12.31
CA TYR A 40 -8.91 -15.84 11.09
C TYR A 40 -7.44 -15.45 11.23
N ILE A 41 -6.87 -15.53 12.42
CA ILE A 41 -5.44 -15.33 12.67
C ILE A 41 -4.85 -16.58 13.33
N GLY A 42 -5.33 -16.95 14.52
CA GLY A 42 -4.69 -18.01 15.32
C GLY A 42 -4.73 -19.40 14.69
N LYS A 43 -5.85 -19.77 14.07
CA LYS A 43 -6.06 -21.05 13.38
C LYS A 43 -5.87 -20.95 11.86
N ALA A 44 -5.56 -19.77 11.34
CA ALA A 44 -5.39 -19.56 9.91
C ALA A 44 -3.95 -19.80 9.50
N ASP A 45 -3.75 -20.49 8.39
CA ASP A 45 -2.45 -20.56 7.73
C ASP A 45 -2.23 -19.25 6.94
N LEU A 46 -1.52 -18.30 7.56
CA LEU A 46 -1.25 -17.00 6.98
C LEU A 46 -0.01 -17.12 6.07
N LYS A 47 -0.20 -16.79 4.79
CA LYS A 47 0.90 -16.84 3.80
C LYS A 47 1.99 -15.81 4.12
N GLU A 48 3.21 -16.11 3.68
CA GLU A 48 4.34 -15.20 3.80
C GLU A 48 4.07 -13.85 3.10
N PRO A 49 4.67 -12.75 3.59
CA PRO A 49 4.58 -11.47 2.93
C PRO A 49 5.12 -11.51 1.50
N ILE A 50 4.37 -10.91 0.58
CA ILE A 50 4.81 -10.73 -0.80
C ILE A 50 5.64 -9.45 -0.83
N ILE A 51 6.93 -9.55 -1.14
CA ILE A 51 7.83 -8.39 -1.29
C ILE A 51 7.90 -8.00 -2.77
N PHE A 52 7.78 -6.72 -3.07
CA PHE A 52 8.00 -6.18 -4.40
C PHE A 52 9.44 -5.67 -4.47
N LYS A 53 10.27 -6.26 -5.33
CA LYS A 53 11.67 -5.87 -5.49
C LYS A 53 11.91 -5.31 -6.89
N ALA A 54 12.75 -4.29 -6.99
CA ALA A 54 13.18 -3.73 -8.26
C ALA A 54 14.66 -4.06 -8.49
N ALA A 55 15.06 -4.34 -9.73
CA ALA A 55 16.44 -4.71 -10.08
C ALA A 55 17.36 -3.50 -10.34
N HIS A 56 16.80 -2.37 -10.79
CA HIS A 56 17.57 -1.20 -11.21
C HIS A 56 17.01 0.10 -10.62
N PRO A 57 17.62 0.63 -9.54
CA PRO A 57 18.61 -0.05 -8.69
C PRO A 57 17.99 -1.22 -7.91
N ASP A 58 18.81 -2.14 -7.40
CA ASP A 58 18.37 -3.18 -6.48
C ASP A 58 17.79 -2.55 -5.22
N GLN A 59 16.49 -2.76 -5.00
CA GLN A 59 15.79 -2.22 -3.85
C GLN A 59 14.46 -2.93 -3.58
N TRP A 60 13.95 -2.72 -2.38
CA TRP A 60 12.62 -3.11 -2.00
C TRP A 60 11.65 -1.95 -2.27
N GLY A 61 10.69 -2.29 -3.11
CA GLY A 61 9.55 -1.49 -3.49
C GLY A 61 9.63 -0.89 -4.88
N ILE A 62 8.46 -0.55 -5.38
CA ILE A 62 8.24 0.07 -6.69
C ILE A 62 7.29 1.27 -6.53
N ALA A 63 7.57 2.37 -7.23
CA ALA A 63 6.73 3.56 -7.15
C ALA A 63 5.33 3.26 -7.69
N LEU A 64 4.30 3.70 -6.96
CA LEU A 64 2.91 3.45 -7.35
C LEU A 64 2.55 4.12 -8.68
N ASP A 65 3.08 5.32 -8.93
CA ASP A 65 2.89 6.02 -10.21
C ASP A 65 3.52 5.27 -11.40
N ASP A 66 4.69 4.65 -11.20
CA ASP A 66 5.32 3.84 -12.24
C ASP A 66 4.49 2.58 -12.54
N ILE A 67 3.93 1.94 -11.52
CA ILE A 67 2.98 0.82 -11.69
C ILE A 67 1.76 1.26 -12.53
N LEU A 68 1.14 2.40 -12.20
CA LEU A 68 -0.03 2.90 -12.91
C LEU A 68 0.27 3.25 -14.38
N LYS A 69 1.50 3.69 -14.67
CA LYS A 69 2.00 3.97 -16.01
C LYS A 69 2.53 2.72 -16.73
N ALA A 70 2.32 1.52 -16.16
CA ALA A 70 2.83 0.24 -16.65
C ALA A 70 4.38 0.19 -16.81
N LYS A 71 5.11 1.03 -16.08
CA LYS A 71 6.58 1.07 -16.05
C LYS A 71 7.13 0.09 -15.01
N MET A 72 6.87 -1.20 -15.21
CA MET A 72 7.27 -2.27 -14.28
C MET A 72 8.35 -3.20 -14.88
N LYS A 73 9.17 -2.69 -15.81
CA LYS A 73 10.23 -3.50 -16.45
C LYS A 73 11.26 -4.04 -15.45
N ASP A 74 11.50 -3.29 -14.38
CA ASP A 74 12.50 -3.62 -13.36
C ASP A 74 11.91 -4.41 -12.18
N LEU A 75 10.60 -4.70 -12.18
CA LEU A 75 9.97 -5.52 -11.15
C LEU A 75 10.50 -6.96 -11.27
N LEU A 76 11.20 -7.43 -10.24
CA LEU A 76 11.66 -8.81 -10.19
C LEU A 76 10.50 -9.78 -10.13
N ASP A 77 10.65 -10.91 -10.84
CA ASP A 77 9.70 -12.02 -10.88
C ASP A 77 8.26 -11.57 -11.19
N LYS A 78 8.15 -10.59 -12.11
CA LYS A 78 6.89 -9.92 -12.45
C LYS A 78 5.79 -10.86 -12.98
N ASP A 79 6.19 -12.01 -13.52
CA ASP A 79 5.31 -13.00 -14.12
C ASP A 79 5.00 -14.19 -13.19
N ASP A 80 5.56 -14.21 -11.97
CA ASP A 80 5.22 -15.22 -10.95
C ASP A 80 3.72 -15.23 -10.66
N ASN A 81 3.15 -16.42 -10.55
CA ASN A 81 1.79 -16.61 -10.06
C ASN A 81 1.68 -16.20 -8.59
N MET A 82 0.77 -15.29 -8.29
CA MET A 82 0.44 -14.87 -6.94
C MET A 82 -0.89 -15.46 -6.50
N PHE A 83 -1.07 -15.64 -5.19
CA PHE A 83 -2.31 -16.13 -4.60
C PHE A 83 -2.74 -17.52 -5.08
N GLU A 84 -1.77 -18.39 -5.38
CA GLU A 84 -2.04 -19.82 -5.49
C GLU A 84 -2.73 -20.31 -4.21
N ASP A 85 -3.74 -21.16 -4.39
CA ASP A 85 -4.61 -21.70 -3.33
C ASP A 85 -5.36 -20.66 -2.48
N CYS A 86 -5.56 -19.45 -3.02
CA CYS A 86 -6.45 -18.47 -2.41
C CYS A 86 -7.87 -18.59 -2.98
N GLY A 87 -8.87 -18.14 -2.21
CA GLY A 87 -10.24 -17.99 -2.72
C GLY A 87 -10.31 -17.01 -3.91
N LEU A 88 -11.46 -16.94 -4.59
CA LEU A 88 -11.65 -16.16 -5.82
C LEU A 88 -11.31 -14.66 -5.71
N SER A 89 -11.34 -14.12 -4.50
CA SER A 89 -10.95 -12.75 -4.19
C SER A 89 -10.31 -12.65 -2.81
N VAL A 90 -9.55 -11.58 -2.61
CA VAL A 90 -9.01 -11.18 -1.31
C VAL A 90 -9.35 -9.72 -1.03
N SER A 91 -9.44 -9.36 0.25
CA SER A 91 -9.68 -7.99 0.69
C SER A 91 -8.35 -7.28 0.93
N ILE A 92 -8.10 -6.19 0.19
CA ILE A 92 -7.01 -5.26 0.44
C ILE A 92 -7.47 -4.23 1.46
N ARG A 93 -6.78 -4.14 2.59
CA ARG A 93 -7.09 -3.23 3.69
C ARG A 93 -6.07 -2.11 3.77
N LEU A 94 -6.53 -0.87 3.90
CA LEU A 94 -5.71 0.30 4.16
C LEU A 94 -6.10 0.86 5.53
N GLN A 95 -5.12 0.88 6.44
CA GLN A 95 -5.25 1.44 7.78
C GLN A 95 -4.46 2.75 7.84
N TRP A 96 -4.84 3.69 6.98
CA TRP A 96 -4.10 4.94 6.82
C TRP A 96 -4.29 5.84 8.06
N PRO A 97 -3.20 6.42 8.60
CA PRO A 97 -3.30 7.27 9.79
C PRO A 97 -4.26 8.44 9.59
N GLY A 98 -5.24 8.55 10.49
CA GLY A 98 -6.21 9.65 10.48
C GLY A 98 -7.42 9.47 9.58
N TYR A 99 -7.59 8.29 8.96
CA TYR A 99 -8.81 7.92 8.26
C TYR A 99 -9.35 6.60 8.81
N ARG A 100 -10.67 6.44 8.74
CA ARG A 100 -11.32 5.16 9.03
C ARG A 100 -10.80 4.06 8.11
N SER A 101 -10.77 2.83 8.62
CA SER A 101 -10.36 1.65 7.86
C SER A 101 -11.05 1.60 6.50
N TRP A 102 -10.25 1.44 5.45
CA TRP A 102 -10.74 1.33 4.08
C TRP A 102 -10.42 -0.07 3.54
N THR A 103 -11.33 -0.64 2.75
CA THR A 103 -11.18 -1.98 2.20
C THR A 103 -11.70 -2.06 0.79
N ARG A 104 -11.04 -2.88 -0.04
CA ARG A 104 -11.50 -3.20 -1.39
C ARG A 104 -11.09 -4.61 -1.77
N GLN A 105 -11.99 -5.33 -2.44
CA GLN A 105 -11.68 -6.66 -2.96
C GLN A 105 -10.94 -6.57 -4.29
N ILE A 106 -9.99 -7.49 -4.47
CA ILE A 106 -9.34 -7.73 -5.75
C ILE A 106 -9.48 -9.21 -6.12
N PRO A 107 -9.59 -9.54 -7.42
CA PRO A 107 -9.58 -10.93 -7.86
C PRO A 107 -8.21 -11.56 -7.63
N THR A 108 -8.18 -12.86 -7.35
CA THR A 108 -6.94 -13.66 -7.25
C THR A 108 -6.60 -14.38 -8.55
N MET A 109 -7.54 -14.44 -9.49
CA MET A 109 -7.39 -15.12 -10.78
C MET A 109 -7.46 -14.13 -11.95
N ASN A 110 -6.68 -14.39 -12.98
CA ASN A 110 -6.88 -13.88 -14.32
C ASN A 110 -8.06 -14.61 -14.97
N PHE A 111 -8.99 -13.85 -15.54
CA PHE A 111 -10.13 -14.37 -16.30
C PHE A 111 -9.83 -14.53 -17.81
N LYS A 112 -8.57 -14.34 -18.22
CA LYS A 112 -8.11 -14.65 -19.58
C LYS A 112 -8.04 -16.18 -19.76
N SER A 113 -8.02 -16.65 -21.00
CA SER A 113 -7.82 -18.07 -21.32
C SER A 113 -6.34 -18.36 -21.56
N PRO A 114 -5.73 -19.37 -20.90
CA PRO A 114 -6.28 -20.19 -19.83
C PRO A 114 -6.45 -19.40 -18.52
N LYS A 115 -7.49 -19.75 -17.75
CA LYS A 115 -7.69 -19.17 -16.42
C LYS A 115 -6.52 -19.58 -15.54
N GLY A 116 -6.00 -18.65 -14.75
CA GLY A 116 -4.89 -18.91 -13.85
C GLY A 116 -4.77 -17.82 -12.79
N PRO A 117 -3.87 -17.98 -11.80
CA PRO A 117 -3.61 -16.96 -10.81
C PRO A 117 -3.18 -15.63 -11.44
N ILE A 118 -3.37 -14.52 -10.73
CA ILE A 118 -2.82 -13.23 -11.16
C ILE A 118 -1.30 -13.23 -11.03
N THR A 119 -0.59 -12.54 -11.93
CA THR A 119 0.87 -12.40 -11.81
C THR A 119 1.26 -11.36 -10.76
N ARG A 120 2.52 -11.35 -10.32
CA ARG A 120 3.08 -10.30 -9.43
C ARG A 120 2.87 -8.89 -9.97
N ALA A 121 3.10 -8.67 -11.28
CA ALA A 121 2.81 -7.39 -11.93
C ALA A 121 1.33 -7.02 -11.87
N LYS A 122 0.44 -8.00 -12.11
CA LYS A 122 -1.00 -7.76 -12.05
C LYS A 122 -1.47 -7.46 -10.62
N LEU A 123 -0.89 -8.14 -9.63
CA LEU A 123 -1.11 -7.86 -8.22
C LEU A 123 -0.65 -6.44 -7.85
N ALA A 124 0.56 -6.05 -8.22
CA ALA A 124 1.07 -4.70 -7.99
C ALA A 124 0.13 -3.64 -8.58
N LEU A 125 -0.34 -3.85 -9.82
CA LEU A 125 -1.30 -2.96 -10.48
C LEU A 125 -2.65 -2.91 -9.76
N ASN A 126 -3.18 -4.05 -9.30
CA ASN A 126 -4.43 -4.09 -8.53
C ASN A 126 -4.29 -3.31 -7.21
N ILE A 127 -3.15 -3.44 -6.52
CA ILE A 127 -2.86 -2.70 -5.27
C ILE A 127 -2.73 -1.20 -5.56
N ALA A 128 -1.98 -0.81 -6.59
CA ALA A 128 -1.84 0.60 -6.97
C ALA A 128 -3.21 1.24 -7.27
N ASN A 129 -4.11 0.53 -7.94
CA ASN A 129 -5.48 0.98 -8.17
C ASN A 129 -6.32 1.04 -6.89
N CYS A 130 -6.07 0.18 -5.90
CA CYS A 130 -6.70 0.28 -4.58
C CYS A 130 -6.23 1.54 -3.85
N VAL A 131 -4.93 1.82 -3.83
CA VAL A 131 -4.38 3.03 -3.18
C VAL A 131 -4.85 4.29 -3.89
N LYS A 132 -4.86 4.30 -5.24
CA LYS A 132 -5.42 5.40 -6.03
C LYS A 132 -6.85 5.70 -5.61
N ARG A 133 -7.69 4.66 -5.57
CA ARG A 133 -9.10 4.81 -5.20
C ARG A 133 -9.27 5.30 -3.77
N PHE A 134 -8.46 4.78 -2.83
CA PHE A 134 -8.43 5.28 -1.47
C PHE A 134 -8.11 6.78 -1.41
N ILE A 135 -7.10 7.26 -2.14
CA ILE A 135 -6.75 8.68 -2.17
C ILE A 135 -7.90 9.52 -2.75
N GLU A 136 -8.51 9.07 -3.85
CA GLU A 136 -9.66 9.74 -4.48
C GLU A 136 -10.87 9.83 -3.53
N ASP A 137 -11.16 8.75 -2.80
CA ASP A 137 -12.27 8.71 -1.83
C ASP A 137 -11.96 9.63 -0.62
N LYS A 138 -10.73 9.61 -0.11
CA LYS A 138 -10.34 10.29 1.15
C LYS A 138 -9.85 11.73 0.99
N GLU A 139 -9.51 12.16 -0.22
CA GLU A 139 -9.14 13.55 -0.51
C GLU A 139 -10.20 14.56 -0.04
N LYS A 140 -11.47 14.18 -0.22
CA LYS A 140 -12.65 15.00 0.10
C LYS A 140 -13.13 14.80 1.54
N GLU A 141 -12.67 13.75 2.20
CA GLU A 141 -13.04 13.42 3.57
C GLU A 141 -12.20 14.22 4.57
N ARG A 142 -12.84 14.61 5.69
CA ARG A 142 -12.12 15.19 6.82
C ARG A 142 -11.40 14.07 7.55
N MET A 143 -10.13 14.31 7.92
CA MET A 143 -9.42 13.41 8.82
C MET A 143 -10.09 13.40 10.20
N GLU A 144 -9.84 12.34 10.98
CA GLU A 144 -10.22 12.28 12.39
C GLU A 144 -9.62 13.46 13.18
N MET A 145 -10.32 13.91 14.22
CA MET A 145 -10.04 15.19 14.90
C MET A 145 -8.60 15.30 15.43
N GLU A 146 -8.10 14.23 16.03
CA GLU A 146 -6.75 14.15 16.63
C GLU A 146 -5.68 13.61 15.68
N ALA A 147 -6.00 13.49 14.39
CA ALA A 147 -5.07 12.91 13.44
C ALA A 147 -3.94 13.87 13.05
N ASP A 148 -2.73 13.33 12.93
CA ASP A 148 -1.58 14.07 12.40
C ASP A 148 -1.79 14.40 10.91
N ARG A 149 -2.02 15.69 10.64
CA ARG A 149 -2.33 16.24 9.31
C ARG A 149 -1.20 16.07 8.29
N ARG A 150 0.02 15.72 8.71
CA ARG A 150 1.12 15.40 7.79
C ARG A 150 0.83 14.19 6.93
N TRP A 151 -0.03 13.29 7.41
CA TRP A 151 -0.44 12.11 6.66
C TRP A 151 -1.71 12.31 5.84
N ARG A 152 -2.20 13.54 5.67
CA ARG A 152 -3.37 13.78 4.82
C ARG A 152 -3.08 13.35 3.38
N VAL A 153 -4.07 12.79 2.70
CA VAL A 153 -3.98 12.47 1.26
C VAL A 153 -4.69 13.50 0.39
N GLY A 154 -4.36 13.51 -0.90
CA GLY A 154 -5.02 14.31 -1.93
C GLY A 154 -4.10 15.33 -2.60
N ALA A 155 -4.62 16.09 -3.56
CA ALA A 155 -3.84 16.92 -4.50
C ALA A 155 -2.80 17.89 -3.90
N ARG A 156 -3.01 18.36 -2.65
CA ARG A 156 -2.08 19.27 -1.94
C ARG A 156 -1.32 18.60 -0.78
N ASN A 157 -1.43 17.29 -0.63
CA ASN A 157 -0.82 16.52 0.45
C ASN A 157 -0.15 15.28 -0.16
N ILE A 158 -0.25 14.11 0.46
CA ILE A 158 0.33 12.88 -0.08
C ILE A 158 -0.47 12.42 -1.31
N ARG A 159 0.21 12.26 -2.45
CA ARG A 159 -0.34 11.81 -3.74
C ARG A 159 0.24 10.45 -4.14
N MET A 160 -0.23 9.90 -5.27
CA MET A 160 0.21 8.60 -5.77
C MET A 160 1.71 8.57 -6.10
N GLU A 161 2.23 9.64 -6.68
CA GLU A 161 3.65 9.81 -7.02
C GLU A 161 4.56 9.89 -5.79
N ASP A 162 4.01 10.20 -4.61
CA ASP A 162 4.75 10.29 -3.36
C ASP A 162 4.90 8.92 -2.68
N LEU A 163 4.41 7.84 -3.29
CA LEU A 163 4.28 6.54 -2.65
C LEU A 163 5.01 5.42 -3.40
N ILE A 164 5.59 4.52 -2.60
CA ILE A 164 6.24 3.29 -3.03
C ILE A 164 5.55 2.12 -2.33
N LEU A 165 5.17 1.12 -3.12
CA LEU A 165 4.68 -0.17 -2.63
C LEU A 165 5.86 -1.07 -2.31
N VAL A 166 5.99 -1.50 -1.05
CA VAL A 166 7.13 -2.32 -0.59
C VAL A 166 6.75 -3.79 -0.46
N SER A 167 5.67 -4.08 0.26
CA SER A 167 5.23 -5.44 0.53
C SER A 167 3.71 -5.54 0.69
N LEU A 168 3.19 -6.76 0.67
CA LEU A 168 1.80 -7.08 0.96
C LEU A 168 1.77 -8.21 2.01
N HIS A 169 1.08 -7.99 3.13
CA HIS A 169 1.07 -8.92 4.26
C HIS A 169 -0.29 -9.61 4.40
N ASN A 170 -0.29 -10.94 4.59
CA ASN A 170 -1.47 -11.70 4.95
C ASN A 170 -1.71 -11.55 6.46
N ILE A 171 -2.60 -10.64 6.83
CA ILE A 171 -2.80 -10.21 8.23
C ILE A 171 -3.97 -10.94 8.90
N SER A 172 -4.88 -11.50 8.10
CA SER A 172 -5.89 -12.46 8.52
C SER A 172 -6.37 -13.23 7.30
N LYS A 173 -7.01 -14.39 7.48
CA LYS A 173 -7.57 -15.19 6.38
C LYS A 173 -8.37 -14.33 5.40
N GLY A 174 -7.95 -14.31 4.14
CA GLY A 174 -8.59 -13.55 3.05
C GLY A 174 -8.41 -12.02 3.12
N SER A 175 -7.62 -11.50 4.06
CA SER A 175 -7.32 -10.06 4.20
C SER A 175 -5.83 -9.79 4.12
N TRP A 176 -5.48 -8.87 3.23
CA TRP A 176 -4.12 -8.47 2.98
C TRP A 176 -3.96 -6.96 3.17
N GLN A 177 -2.81 -6.54 3.66
CA GLN A 177 -2.51 -5.13 3.90
C GLN A 177 -1.20 -4.74 3.22
N PRO A 178 -1.21 -3.72 2.35
CA PRO A 178 0.01 -3.25 1.70
C PRO A 178 0.81 -2.40 2.67
N GLN A 179 2.12 -2.59 2.68
CA GLN A 179 3.05 -1.72 3.35
C GLN A 179 3.62 -0.71 2.35
N LEU A 180 3.48 0.57 2.69
CA LEU A 180 3.81 1.69 1.81
C LEU A 180 4.89 2.54 2.47
N ARG A 181 5.79 3.11 1.65
CA ARG A 181 6.76 4.12 2.06
C ARG A 181 6.67 5.36 1.19
N LEU A 182 7.18 6.47 1.71
CA LEU A 182 7.24 7.71 0.97
C LEU A 182 8.39 7.70 -0.03
N ARG A 183 8.07 8.05 -1.28
CA ARG A 183 9.04 8.44 -2.30
C ARG A 183 9.55 9.84 -2.04
N THR A 184 8.65 10.76 -1.72
CA THR A 184 8.91 12.19 -1.53
C THR A 184 9.05 12.49 -0.03
N PRO A 185 10.12 13.16 0.43
CA PRO A 185 10.29 13.59 1.81
C PRO A 185 9.08 14.38 2.35
N LEU A 186 8.66 14.10 3.59
CA LEU A 186 7.47 14.75 4.20
C LEU A 186 7.55 16.28 4.19
N ASN A 187 8.73 16.85 4.43
CA ASN A 187 8.96 18.29 4.38
C ASN A 187 8.65 18.87 2.98
N GLU A 188 9.06 18.19 1.91
CA GLU A 188 8.73 18.62 0.54
C GLU A 188 7.22 18.52 0.26
N ILE A 189 6.55 17.49 0.79
CA ILE A 189 5.08 17.38 0.71
C ILE A 189 4.41 18.56 1.43
N GLN A 190 4.90 18.90 2.63
CA GLN A 190 4.38 20.02 3.42
C GLN A 190 4.63 21.37 2.74
N LEU A 191 5.78 21.57 2.12
CA LEU A 191 6.09 22.80 1.35
C LEU A 191 5.11 22.99 0.18
N ARG A 192 4.79 21.93 -0.56
CA ARG A 192 3.76 21.98 -1.63
C ARG A 192 2.41 22.46 -1.09
N ARG A 193 2.03 22.04 0.12
CA ARG A 193 0.79 22.49 0.77
C ARG A 193 0.79 23.99 1.06
N SER A 194 1.90 24.51 1.60
CA SER A 194 2.05 25.91 1.98
C SER A 194 2.08 26.83 0.76
N GLN A 195 2.80 26.45 -0.30
CA GLN A 195 2.86 27.22 -1.55
C GLN A 195 1.50 27.30 -2.24
N ALA A 196 0.70 26.23 -2.22
CA ALA A 196 -0.67 26.24 -2.74
C ALA A 196 -1.67 27.04 -1.88
N GLN A 197 -1.24 27.59 -0.74
CA GLN A 197 -2.05 28.43 0.16
C GLN A 197 -1.61 29.90 0.15
N ALA A 198 -0.47 30.24 -0.47
CA ALA A 198 -0.04 31.62 -0.59
C ALA A 198 -1.00 32.38 -1.54
N PRO A 199 -1.65 33.47 -1.10
CA PRO A 199 -2.38 34.34 -2.02
C PRO A 199 -1.37 34.95 -3.00
N TYR A 200 -1.73 34.99 -4.28
CA TYR A 200 -1.04 35.84 -5.25
C TYR A 200 -1.21 37.29 -4.76
N PHE A 201 -0.18 37.83 -4.09
CA PHE A 201 -0.10 39.27 -3.86
C PHE A 201 0.17 39.90 -5.23
N ILE A 202 -0.90 40.36 -5.88
CA ILE A 202 -0.80 41.28 -7.00
C ILE A 202 -0.41 42.63 -6.38
N THR A 203 0.87 42.97 -6.43
CA THR A 203 1.33 44.35 -6.25
C THR A 203 0.85 45.16 -7.45
N TYR A 204 -0.08 46.09 -7.20
CA TYR A 204 -0.38 47.21 -8.09
C TYR A 204 0.60 48.35 -7.84
#